data_AF-A0A7C1W0H9-F1
#
_entry.id   AF-A0A7C1W0H9-F1
#
_cell.length_a   1.000
_cell.length_b   1.000
_cell.length_c   1.000
_cell.angle_alpha   90.00
_cell.angle_beta   90.00
_cell.angle_gamma   90.00
#
_symmetry.space_group_name_H-M   'P 1'
#
loop_
_entity.id
_entity.type
_entity.pdbx_description
1 polymer ?
#
loop_
_entity_poly.entity_id
_entity_poly.type
_entity_poly.pdbx_seq_one_letter_code
_entity_poly.pdbx_strand_id
1 'polypeptide(L)'
;MKTLSNILILILLLGIISPSISSIYISAHIPIYLDTDTYKYMQNNVITSLCEELELEPQNYSIIRFSPDEKKVTIDHRMGYNFSEKIRDAIVRTPLWMHRALAYQFKHMDNPEVYADLILKSDKRFTDEIAFSIAYSPLKEIPSVEVLEENVEKLYELDKYIQYADVIDFDNHDGNYGSTIKYNILANKSIETRILPSETYYWYIVHPKLLGESAEKIYNSSWRSYL
;
A
#
# COMPACT_ATOMS: atom_id res chain seq x y z
N MET A 1 33.12 -17.62 -16.39
CA MET A 1 33.01 -16.39 -17.19
C MET A 1 31.63 -15.79 -16.95
N LYS A 2 31.62 -14.61 -16.33
CA LYS A 2 30.53 -13.65 -16.04
C LYS A 2 29.09 -14.20 -15.89
N THR A 3 28.69 -14.26 -14.62
CA THR A 3 27.32 -14.11 -14.14
C THR A 3 26.64 -12.92 -14.84
N LEU A 4 25.49 -13.17 -15.48
CA LEU A 4 24.57 -12.14 -16.01
C LEU A 4 23.93 -11.42 -14.82
N SER A 5 24.70 -10.49 -14.26
CA SER A 5 24.28 -9.55 -13.25
C SER A 5 23.55 -8.40 -13.94
N ASN A 6 22.37 -8.07 -13.42
CA ASN A 6 21.61 -6.84 -13.65
C ASN A 6 20.95 -6.67 -15.03
N ILE A 7 19.74 -7.22 -15.19
CA ILE A 7 18.76 -6.68 -16.14
C ILE A 7 17.98 -5.59 -15.39
N LEU A 8 18.19 -4.34 -15.79
CA LEU A 8 17.41 -3.20 -15.32
C LEU A 8 16.12 -3.13 -16.16
N ILE A 9 14.97 -3.43 -15.55
CA ILE A 9 13.67 -3.37 -16.20
C ILE A 9 13.12 -1.95 -16.02
N LEU A 10 13.08 -1.17 -17.10
CA LEU A 10 12.44 0.14 -17.14
C LEU A 10 11.04 -0.03 -17.76
N ILE A 11 9.97 0.26 -17.03
CA ILE A 11 8.59 0.23 -17.55
C ILE A 11 8.25 1.64 -18.02
N LEU A 12 8.05 1.83 -19.32
CA LEU A 12 7.56 3.10 -19.87
C LEU A 12 6.05 2.99 -20.11
N LEU A 13 5.27 3.75 -19.33
CA LEU A 13 3.82 3.88 -19.48
C LEU A 13 3.52 5.14 -20.32
N LEU A 14 3.07 4.96 -21.57
CA LEU A 14 2.59 6.04 -22.42
C LEU A 14 1.05 6.05 -22.37
N GLY A 15 0.47 7.09 -21.77
CA GLY A 15 -0.97 7.33 -21.78
C GLY A 15 -1.31 8.42 -22.80
N ILE A 16 -2.16 8.11 -23.77
CA ILE A 16 -2.75 9.10 -24.67
C ILE A 16 -4.15 9.43 -24.16
N ILE A 17 -4.36 10.65 -23.69
CA ILE A 17 -5.68 11.15 -23.29
C ILE A 17 -6.35 11.71 -24.55
N SER A 18 -7.28 10.97 -25.15
CA SER A 18 -8.14 11.49 -26.21
C SER A 18 -9.37 12.17 -25.57
N PRO A 19 -9.67 13.44 -25.89
CA PRO A 19 -10.74 14.20 -25.23
C PRO A 19 -12.17 13.75 -25.61
N SER A 20 -12.35 12.73 -26.46
CA SER A 20 -13.66 12.31 -26.97
C SER A 20 -14.07 10.88 -26.64
N ILE A 21 -13.31 10.12 -25.85
CA ILE A 21 -13.69 8.75 -25.43
C ILE A 21 -13.22 8.52 -23.99
N SER A 22 -14.13 8.03 -23.14
CA SER A 22 -13.94 7.67 -21.73
C SER A 22 -13.12 6.39 -21.54
N SER A 23 -11.98 6.28 -22.22
CA SER A 23 -11.11 5.11 -22.17
C SER A 23 -9.64 5.54 -22.18
N ILE A 24 -8.88 5.13 -21.16
CA ILE A 24 -7.43 5.36 -21.10
C ILE A 24 -6.74 4.16 -21.76
N TYR A 25 -6.09 4.40 -22.91
CA TYR A 25 -5.25 3.40 -23.55
C TYR A 25 -3.86 3.44 -22.91
N ILE A 26 -3.49 2.36 -22.23
CA ILE A 26 -2.16 2.20 -21.64
C ILE A 26 -1.37 1.23 -22.53
N SER A 27 -0.36 1.75 -23.23
CA SER A 27 0.62 0.90 -23.90
C SER A 27 1.88 0.82 -23.03
N ALA A 28 2.22 -0.40 -22.59
CA ALA A 28 3.46 -0.66 -21.87
C ALA A 28 4.53 -1.12 -22.86
N HIS A 29 5.55 -0.27 -23.10
CA HIS A 29 6.74 -0.67 -23.83
C HIS A 29 7.84 -1.03 -22.83
N ILE A 30 8.39 -2.23 -22.94
CA ILE A 30 9.53 -2.68 -22.12
C ILE A 30 10.79 -2.59 -23.00
N PRO A 31 11.53 -1.47 -23.00
CA PRO A 31 12.79 -1.40 -23.70
C PRO A 31 13.85 -2.25 -22.99
N ILE A 32 14.34 -3.29 -23.67
CA ILE A 32 15.50 -4.06 -23.22
C ILE A 32 16.73 -3.48 -23.93
N TYR A 33 17.62 -2.84 -23.18
CA TYR A 33 18.92 -2.39 -23.71
C TYR A 33 19.90 -3.57 -23.71
N LEU A 34 20.20 -4.10 -24.89
CA LEU A 34 21.18 -5.16 -25.11
C LEU A 34 22.32 -4.62 -25.98
N ASP A 35 23.56 -5.07 -25.75
CA ASP A 35 24.63 -4.83 -26.70
C ASP A 35 24.35 -5.57 -28.04
N THR A 36 24.98 -5.10 -29.11
CA THR A 36 24.72 -5.51 -30.50
C THR A 36 24.98 -7.01 -30.75
N ASP A 37 25.91 -7.62 -30.01
CA ASP A 37 26.26 -9.04 -30.15
C ASP A 37 25.27 -9.93 -29.37
N THR A 38 24.84 -9.47 -28.19
CA THR A 38 23.77 -10.12 -27.41
C THR A 38 22.41 -10.05 -28.14
N TYR A 39 22.10 -8.95 -28.82
CA TYR A 39 20.87 -8.77 -29.60
C TYR A 39 20.74 -9.79 -30.75
N LYS A 40 21.84 -10.08 -31.46
CA LYS A 40 21.87 -11.05 -32.56
C LYS A 40 21.67 -12.50 -32.11
N TYR A 41 22.16 -12.86 -30.93
CA TYR A 41 22.01 -14.20 -30.36
C TYR A 41 20.58 -14.45 -29.83
N MET A 42 19.91 -13.41 -29.36
CA MET A 42 18.63 -13.49 -28.66
C MET A 42 17.38 -13.36 -29.56
N GLN A 43 17.54 -13.02 -30.84
CA GLN A 43 16.45 -12.82 -31.81
C GLN A 43 15.49 -14.03 -31.97
N ASN A 44 15.95 -15.24 -31.65
CA ASN A 44 15.13 -16.46 -31.76
C ASN A 44 14.48 -16.90 -30.45
N ASN A 45 14.84 -16.32 -29.29
CA ASN A 45 14.43 -16.83 -27.98
C ASN A 45 13.91 -15.77 -26.99
N VAL A 46 13.95 -14.48 -27.34
CA VAL A 46 13.48 -13.38 -26.49
C VAL A 46 12.22 -12.75 -27.06
N ILE A 47 11.20 -12.64 -26.21
CA ILE A 47 10.00 -11.83 -26.48
C ILE A 47 10.43 -10.38 -26.30
N THR A 48 10.61 -9.66 -27.41
CA THR A 48 11.10 -8.27 -27.43
C THR A 48 10.00 -7.25 -27.17
N SER A 49 8.74 -7.63 -27.39
CA SER A 49 7.57 -6.82 -27.09
C SER A 49 6.37 -7.73 -26.89
N LEU A 50 5.48 -7.35 -25.98
CA LEU A 50 4.19 -7.98 -25.79
C LEU A 50 3.17 -6.86 -25.60
N CYS A 51 2.16 -6.81 -26.46
CA CYS A 51 1.15 -5.77 -26.45
C CYS A 51 -0.20 -6.41 -26.09
N GLU A 52 -0.81 -5.90 -25.03
CA GLU A 52 -2.14 -6.29 -24.57
C GLU A 52 -2.90 -4.98 -24.32
N GLU A 53 -4.10 -4.86 -24.89
CA GLU A 53 -4.95 -3.69 -24.70
C GLU A 53 -5.91 -3.95 -23.54
N LEU A 54 -6.02 -2.97 -22.64
CA LEU A 54 -6.85 -3.06 -21.45
C LEU A 54 -7.71 -1.81 -21.32
N GLU A 55 -9.02 -2.01 -21.30
CA GLU A 55 -9.97 -0.98 -20.90
C GLU A 55 -10.15 -1.02 -19.37
N LEU A 56 -9.90 0.12 -18.74
CA LEU A 56 -10.10 0.32 -17.30
C LEU A 56 -11.24 1.31 -17.09
N GLU A 57 -12.30 0.83 -16.46
CA GLU A 57 -13.35 1.71 -15.95
C GLU A 57 -12.76 2.67 -14.88
N PRO A 58 -13.31 3.89 -14.73
CA PRO A 58 -12.88 4.81 -13.68
C PRO A 58 -12.90 4.13 -12.30
N GLN A 59 -11.82 4.31 -11.54
CA GLN A 59 -11.61 3.72 -10.20
C GLN A 59 -11.46 2.19 -10.17
N ASN A 60 -11.37 1.52 -11.31
CA ASN A 60 -11.01 0.11 -11.38
C ASN A 60 -9.52 -0.10 -11.67
N TYR A 61 -9.02 -1.27 -11.31
CA TYR A 61 -7.65 -1.70 -11.57
C TYR A 61 -7.65 -3.13 -12.09
N SER A 62 -6.62 -3.48 -12.86
CA SER A 62 -6.35 -4.85 -13.30
C SER A 62 -4.92 -5.22 -12.93
N ILE A 63 -4.68 -6.51 -12.73
CA ILE A 63 -3.33 -7.03 -12.48
C ILE A 63 -2.80 -7.64 -13.77
N ILE A 64 -1.69 -7.10 -14.25
CA ILE A 64 -0.93 -7.70 -15.35
C ILE A 64 0.06 -8.68 -14.73
N ARG A 65 -0.13 -9.98 -14.95
CA ARG A 65 0.83 -11.01 -14.54
C ARG A 65 1.63 -11.48 -15.74
N PHE A 66 2.95 -11.45 -15.60
CA PHE A 66 3.86 -12.06 -16.56
C PHE A 66 4.34 -13.40 -16.01
N SER A 67 4.10 -14.47 -16.78
CA SER A 67 4.63 -15.81 -16.51
C SER A 67 5.82 -16.06 -17.44
N PRO A 68 7.07 -15.99 -16.94
CA PRO A 68 8.25 -16.17 -17.77
C PRO A 68 8.33 -17.57 -18.40
N ASP A 69 7.95 -18.60 -17.63
CA ASP A 69 8.01 -20.00 -18.06
C ASP A 69 6.99 -20.32 -19.16
N GLU A 70 5.80 -19.71 -19.07
CA GLU A 70 4.71 -19.89 -20.03
C GLU A 70 4.75 -18.87 -21.18
N LYS A 71 5.69 -17.92 -21.13
CA LYS A 71 5.84 -16.84 -22.14
C LYS A 71 4.53 -16.07 -22.37
N LYS A 72 3.74 -15.89 -21.31
CA LYS A 72 2.37 -15.35 -21.39
C LYS A 72 2.19 -14.18 -20.44
N VAL A 73 1.49 -13.14 -20.90
CA VAL A 73 0.86 -12.17 -20.01
C VAL A 73 -0.60 -12.56 -19.82
N THR A 74 -1.04 -12.52 -18.58
CA THR A 74 -2.44 -12.67 -18.22
C THR A 74 -2.91 -11.40 -17.56
N ILE A 75 -4.00 -10.85 -18.06
CA ILE A 75 -4.71 -9.78 -17.39
C ILE A 75 -5.72 -10.43 -16.46
N ASP A 76 -5.52 -10.23 -15.17
CA ASP A 76 -6.47 -10.63 -14.16
C ASP A 76 -7.41 -9.45 -13.90
N HIS A 77 -8.60 -9.53 -14.51
CA HIS A 77 -9.68 -8.56 -14.39
C HIS A 77 -10.41 -8.64 -13.04
N ARG A 78 -10.05 -9.60 -12.18
CA ARG A 78 -10.69 -9.79 -10.89
C ARG A 78 -9.68 -9.47 -9.80
N MET A 79 -9.95 -8.43 -9.01
CA MET A 79 -9.71 -8.62 -7.58
C MET A 79 -10.84 -9.51 -7.05
N GLY A 80 -10.73 -10.78 -7.39
CA GLY A 80 -11.68 -11.81 -7.00
C GLY A 80 -10.93 -12.88 -6.27
N TYR A 81 -10.14 -12.50 -5.25
CA TYR A 81 -9.78 -13.47 -4.24
C TYR A 81 -11.09 -14.02 -3.68
N ASN A 82 -11.21 -15.35 -3.62
CA ASN A 82 -12.37 -16.00 -3.04
C ASN A 82 -12.29 -15.85 -1.52
N PHE A 83 -12.51 -14.63 -1.05
CA PHE A 83 -12.53 -14.28 0.35
C PHE A 83 -13.87 -14.66 0.97
N SER A 84 -13.83 -14.99 2.25
CA SER A 84 -15.03 -15.04 3.07
C SER A 84 -15.76 -13.69 3.04
N GLU A 85 -17.04 -13.72 3.37
CA GLU A 85 -17.84 -12.50 3.56
C GLU A 85 -17.18 -11.57 4.59
N LYS A 86 -16.68 -12.13 5.69
CA LYS A 86 -16.02 -11.37 6.75
C LYS A 86 -14.80 -10.57 6.24
N ILE A 87 -13.92 -11.21 5.48
CA ILE A 87 -12.73 -10.53 4.95
C ILE A 87 -13.14 -9.42 3.96
N ARG A 88 -14.19 -9.65 3.16
CA ARG A 88 -14.72 -8.62 2.25
C ARG A 88 -15.29 -7.43 3.03
N ASP A 89 -16.06 -7.69 4.08
CA ASP A 89 -16.65 -6.64 4.91
C ASP A 89 -15.55 -5.83 5.62
N ALA A 90 -14.51 -6.51 6.12
CA ALA A 90 -13.35 -5.86 6.71
C ALA A 90 -12.67 -4.92 5.69
N ILE A 91 -12.44 -5.37 4.44
CA ILE A 91 -11.86 -4.53 3.40
C ILE A 91 -12.76 -3.32 3.12
N VAL A 92 -14.06 -3.53 2.88
CA VAL A 92 -15.03 -2.45 2.57
C VAL A 92 -15.12 -1.41 3.70
N ARG A 93 -14.90 -1.83 4.95
CA ARG A 93 -14.89 -0.90 6.09
C ARG A 93 -13.72 0.09 6.05
N THR A 94 -12.62 -0.23 5.36
CA THR A 94 -11.39 0.59 5.31
C THR A 94 -11.43 1.64 4.19
N PRO A 95 -10.55 2.65 4.19
CA PRO A 95 -10.47 3.61 3.10
C PRO A 95 -10.18 2.96 1.74
N LEU A 96 -10.84 3.43 0.67
CA LEU A 96 -10.70 2.85 -0.68
C LEU A 96 -9.24 2.76 -1.15
N TRP A 97 -8.41 3.77 -0.83
CA TRP A 97 -6.99 3.78 -1.18
C TRP A 97 -6.18 2.62 -0.58
N MET A 98 -6.71 1.93 0.44
CA MET A 98 -6.07 0.79 1.12
C MET A 98 -6.58 -0.57 0.66
N HIS A 99 -7.76 -0.63 0.04
CA HIS A 99 -8.44 -1.89 -0.28
C HIS A 99 -7.52 -2.87 -1.00
N ARG A 100 -6.76 -2.36 -1.97
CA ARG A 100 -5.82 -3.17 -2.76
C ARG A 100 -4.70 -3.77 -1.93
N ALA A 101 -4.02 -2.95 -1.13
CA ALA A 101 -2.88 -3.39 -0.34
C ALA A 101 -3.33 -4.39 0.73
N LEU A 102 -4.47 -4.10 1.38
CA LEU A 102 -5.06 -4.97 2.38
C LEU A 102 -5.54 -6.32 1.81
N ALA A 103 -6.21 -6.30 0.65
CA ALA A 103 -6.61 -7.53 -0.05
C ALA A 103 -5.39 -8.36 -0.46
N TYR A 104 -4.33 -7.73 -0.96
CA TYR A 104 -3.09 -8.43 -1.26
C TYR A 104 -2.51 -9.07 0.00
N GLN A 105 -2.50 -8.36 1.13
CA GLN A 105 -2.01 -8.89 2.39
C GLN A 105 -2.83 -10.11 2.84
N PHE A 106 -4.15 -10.00 2.93
CA PHE A 106 -5.02 -11.10 3.40
C PHE A 106 -4.88 -12.38 2.56
N LYS A 107 -4.67 -12.23 1.26
CA LYS A 107 -4.49 -13.38 0.36
C LYS A 107 -3.21 -14.17 0.66
N HIS A 108 -2.20 -13.57 1.28
CA HIS A 108 -0.92 -14.21 1.59
C HIS A 108 -0.75 -14.52 3.08
N MET A 109 -1.78 -14.30 3.89
CA MET A 109 -1.80 -14.70 5.31
C MET A 109 -2.28 -16.13 5.47
N ASP A 110 -1.74 -16.83 6.47
CA ASP A 110 -2.24 -18.14 6.88
C ASP A 110 -3.57 -18.03 7.64
N ASN A 111 -3.78 -16.95 8.39
CA ASN A 111 -5.00 -16.73 9.20
C ASN A 111 -5.53 -15.28 9.10
N PRO A 112 -6.07 -14.86 7.93
CA PRO A 112 -6.55 -13.50 7.70
C PRO A 112 -7.80 -13.12 8.52
N GLU A 113 -8.59 -14.11 8.94
CA GLU A 113 -9.87 -13.91 9.64
C GLU A 113 -9.71 -13.17 10.98
N VAL A 114 -8.61 -13.44 11.71
CA VAL A 114 -8.35 -12.80 13.02
C VAL A 114 -8.09 -11.30 12.87
N TYR A 115 -7.43 -10.90 11.78
CA TYR A 115 -7.19 -9.50 11.44
C TYR A 115 -8.44 -8.82 10.87
N ALA A 116 -9.26 -9.55 10.10
CA ALA A 116 -10.56 -9.06 9.66
C ALA A 116 -11.50 -8.80 10.85
N ASP A 117 -11.51 -9.69 11.84
CA ASP A 117 -12.25 -9.50 13.10
C ASP A 117 -11.79 -8.25 13.85
N LEU A 118 -10.49 -7.98 13.91
CA LEU A 118 -9.95 -6.75 14.52
C LEU A 118 -10.50 -5.51 13.81
N ILE A 119 -10.39 -5.44 12.48
CA ILE A 119 -10.89 -4.32 11.67
C ILE A 119 -12.41 -4.14 11.84
N LEU A 120 -13.19 -5.20 11.96
CA LEU A 120 -14.65 -5.13 12.10
C LEU A 120 -15.12 -4.77 13.52
N LYS A 121 -14.28 -4.99 14.53
CA LYS A 121 -14.60 -4.67 15.94
C LYS A 121 -14.06 -3.30 16.37
N SER A 122 -13.01 -2.81 15.72
CA SER A 122 -12.39 -1.52 16.06
C SER A 122 -13.37 -0.35 15.93
N ASP A 123 -13.14 0.72 16.68
CA ASP A 123 -13.80 2.00 16.43
C ASP A 123 -13.45 2.51 15.02
N LYS A 124 -14.36 3.25 14.37
CA LYS A 124 -14.10 3.86 13.06
C LYS A 124 -12.81 4.68 13.08
N ARG A 125 -12.51 5.34 14.20
CA ARG A 125 -11.33 6.19 14.39
C ARG A 125 -10.00 5.45 14.40
N PHE A 126 -10.00 4.12 14.56
CA PHE A 126 -8.78 3.32 14.58
C PHE A 126 -8.61 2.48 13.31
N THR A 127 -9.66 2.44 12.48
CA THR A 127 -9.76 1.48 11.39
C THR A 127 -8.70 1.70 10.33
N ASP A 128 -8.42 2.95 9.96
CA ASP A 128 -7.41 3.30 8.96
C ASP A 128 -5.99 3.01 9.45
N GLU A 129 -5.64 3.32 10.70
CA GLU A 129 -4.30 3.04 11.22
C GLU A 129 -4.04 1.54 11.40
N ILE A 130 -5.04 0.80 11.89
CA ILE A 130 -4.98 -0.67 11.99
C ILE A 130 -4.83 -1.28 10.60
N ALA A 131 -5.71 -0.91 9.67
CA ALA A 131 -5.67 -1.43 8.30
C ALA A 131 -4.34 -1.10 7.61
N PHE A 132 -3.74 0.06 7.90
CA PHE A 132 -2.50 0.50 7.27
C PHE A 132 -1.35 -0.34 7.76
N SER A 133 -1.29 -0.51 9.08
CA SER A 133 -0.31 -1.37 9.72
C SER A 133 -0.40 -2.80 9.20
N ILE A 134 -1.60 -3.34 8.97
CA ILE A 134 -1.78 -4.67 8.37
C ILE A 134 -1.30 -4.68 6.91
N ALA A 135 -1.80 -3.76 6.09
CA ALA A 135 -1.60 -3.75 4.64
C ALA A 135 -0.15 -3.53 4.21
N TYR A 136 0.63 -2.79 5.01
CA TYR A 136 1.99 -2.39 4.68
C TYR A 136 3.07 -3.07 5.55
N SER A 137 2.69 -4.01 6.42
CA SER A 137 3.65 -4.89 7.09
C SER A 137 4.26 -5.89 6.10
N PRO A 138 5.52 -6.30 6.28
CA PRO A 138 6.11 -7.38 5.49
C PRO A 138 5.26 -8.66 5.56
N LEU A 139 5.25 -9.42 4.46
CA LEU A 139 4.52 -10.68 4.40
C LEU A 139 5.01 -11.63 5.50
N LYS A 140 4.06 -12.26 6.21
CA LYS A 140 4.30 -13.16 7.34
C LYS A 140 4.89 -12.53 8.61
N GLU A 141 5.18 -11.23 8.60
CA GLU A 141 5.68 -10.48 9.76
C GLU A 141 4.68 -9.42 10.20
N ILE A 142 3.38 -9.70 10.03
CA ILE A 142 2.33 -8.81 10.55
C ILE A 142 2.34 -8.92 12.09
N PRO A 143 2.35 -7.79 12.82
CA PRO A 143 2.26 -7.81 14.28
C PRO A 143 0.96 -8.49 14.73
N SER A 144 0.98 -9.11 15.92
CA SER A 144 -0.23 -9.71 16.50
C SER A 144 -1.35 -8.66 16.67
N VAL A 145 -2.61 -9.10 16.62
CA VAL A 145 -3.77 -8.20 16.72
C VAL A 145 -3.77 -7.36 18.00
N GLU A 146 -3.31 -7.93 19.11
CA GLU A 146 -3.18 -7.23 20.39
C GLU A 146 -2.15 -6.10 20.32
N VAL A 147 -1.08 -6.29 19.56
CA VAL A 147 -0.04 -5.28 19.36
C VAL A 147 -0.56 -4.17 18.45
N LEU A 148 -1.31 -4.51 17.40
CA LEU A 148 -1.93 -3.54 16.50
C LEU A 148 -2.95 -2.66 17.23
N GLU A 149 -3.81 -3.28 18.04
CA GLU A 149 -4.81 -2.58 18.85
C GLU A 149 -4.15 -1.67 19.90
N GLU A 150 -3.27 -2.21 20.74
CA GLU A 150 -2.55 -1.44 21.78
C GLU A 150 -1.77 -0.27 21.17
N ASN A 151 -1.21 -0.45 19.96
CA ASN A 151 -0.45 0.57 19.27
C ASN A 151 -1.30 1.76 18.84
N VAL A 152 -2.49 1.51 18.29
CA VAL A 152 -3.38 2.59 17.82
C VAL A 152 -4.06 3.27 19.01
N GLU A 153 -4.44 2.52 20.05
CA GLU A 153 -4.96 3.11 21.29
C GLU A 153 -3.94 4.06 21.93
N LYS A 154 -2.67 3.64 22.03
CA LYS A 154 -1.58 4.50 22.54
C LYS A 154 -1.35 5.73 21.69
N LEU A 155 -1.50 5.64 20.38
CA LEU A 155 -1.37 6.81 19.49
C LEU A 155 -2.36 7.91 19.90
N TYR A 156 -3.64 7.55 20.06
CA TYR A 156 -4.69 8.50 20.46
C TYR A 156 -4.69 8.85 21.95
N GLU A 157 -4.09 8.02 22.80
CA GLU A 157 -3.83 8.36 24.19
C GLU A 157 -2.77 9.46 24.30
N LEU A 158 -1.65 9.28 23.59
CA LEU A 158 -0.52 10.22 23.60
C LEU A 158 -0.85 11.55 22.95
N ASP A 159 -1.68 11.55 21.90
CA ASP A 159 -2.18 12.74 21.21
C ASP A 159 -2.69 13.81 22.20
N LYS A 160 -3.42 13.40 23.25
CA LYS A 160 -3.99 14.29 24.27
C LYS A 160 -2.96 15.06 25.10
N TYR A 161 -1.71 14.60 25.12
CA TYR A 161 -0.63 15.20 25.92
C TYR A 161 0.32 16.06 25.08
N ILE A 162 0.23 16.02 23.76
CA ILE A 162 1.10 16.77 22.86
C ILE A 162 0.48 18.14 22.57
N GLN A 163 1.02 19.20 23.17
CA GLN A 163 0.41 20.53 23.09
C GLN A 163 0.54 21.24 21.73
N TYR A 164 1.48 20.79 20.89
CA TYR A 164 1.81 21.46 19.63
C TYR A 164 1.29 20.71 18.40
N ALA A 165 0.69 19.53 18.56
CA ALA A 165 0.23 18.70 17.46
C ALA A 165 -1.00 17.88 17.88
N ASP A 166 -1.96 17.76 16.96
CA ASP A 166 -3.19 17.01 17.13
C ASP A 166 -3.39 16.07 15.94
N VAL A 167 -3.80 14.82 16.20
CA VAL A 167 -4.34 13.92 15.17
C VAL A 167 -5.71 14.42 14.75
N ILE A 168 -5.86 14.65 13.45
CA ILE A 168 -7.11 15.09 12.84
C ILE A 168 -7.59 14.07 11.80
N ASP A 169 -8.88 13.76 11.87
CA ASP A 169 -9.55 12.82 11.00
C ASP A 169 -10.25 13.59 9.86
N PHE A 170 -10.22 13.07 8.64
CA PHE A 170 -10.95 13.59 7.49
C PHE A 170 -11.74 12.47 6.82
N ASP A 171 -12.95 12.80 6.35
CA ASP A 171 -13.82 11.90 5.60
C ASP A 171 -14.36 12.64 4.38
N ASN A 172 -13.98 12.19 3.18
CA ASN A 172 -14.41 12.82 1.94
C ASN A 172 -15.83 12.38 1.52
N HIS A 173 -16.47 11.49 2.28
CA HIS A 173 -17.81 10.95 2.03
C HIS A 173 -17.96 10.20 0.69
N ASP A 174 -16.84 9.86 0.04
CA ASP A 174 -16.75 9.07 -1.19
C ASP A 174 -16.18 7.66 -0.95
N GLY A 175 -16.03 7.27 0.33
CA GLY A 175 -15.35 6.04 0.74
C GLY A 175 -13.85 6.21 1.00
N ASN A 176 -13.28 7.38 0.70
CA ASN A 176 -11.95 7.75 1.17
C ASN A 176 -12.05 8.60 2.44
N TYR A 177 -11.44 8.10 3.49
CA TYR A 177 -11.23 8.80 4.74
C TYR A 177 -9.83 8.47 5.26
N GLY A 178 -9.43 9.15 6.33
CA GLY A 178 -8.20 8.82 7.04
C GLY A 178 -7.79 9.92 8.01
N SER A 179 -6.59 9.75 8.56
CA SER A 179 -6.04 10.66 9.56
C SER A 179 -4.76 11.36 9.09
N THR A 180 -4.46 12.50 9.71
CA THR A 180 -3.17 13.20 9.60
C THR A 180 -2.89 14.03 10.85
N ILE A 181 -1.75 14.72 10.91
CA ILE A 181 -1.42 15.64 12.00
C ILE A 181 -1.63 17.09 11.59
N LYS A 182 -2.30 17.83 12.46
CA LYS A 182 -2.29 19.30 12.50
C LYS A 182 -1.30 19.74 13.57
N TYR A 183 -0.39 20.66 13.26
CA TYR A 183 0.63 21.08 14.22
C TYR A 183 0.94 22.57 14.13
N ASN A 184 1.39 23.12 15.24
CA ASN A 184 1.72 24.52 15.42
C ASN A 184 3.23 24.73 15.40
N ILE A 185 3.70 25.71 14.63
CA ILE A 185 5.10 26.14 14.61
C ILE A 185 5.21 27.60 14.99
N LEU A 186 6.34 27.99 15.60
CA LEU A 186 6.66 29.38 15.84
C LEU A 186 7.43 29.94 14.64
N ALA A 187 6.79 30.81 13.87
CA ALA A 187 7.39 31.50 12.74
C ALA A 187 7.23 33.01 12.91
N ASN A 188 8.33 33.76 12.82
CA ASN A 188 8.34 35.23 12.92
C ASN A 188 7.60 35.82 14.14
N LYS A 189 7.74 35.19 15.32
CA LYS A 189 7.06 35.55 16.58
C LYS A 189 5.53 35.37 16.57
N SER A 190 5.00 34.66 15.58
CA SER A 190 3.59 34.22 15.53
C SER A 190 3.50 32.70 15.45
N ILE A 191 2.40 32.14 15.93
CA ILE A 191 2.09 30.72 15.77
C ILE A 191 1.45 30.53 14.40
N GLU A 192 2.04 29.68 13.57
CA GLU A 192 1.46 29.20 12.31
C GLU A 192 0.99 27.75 12.49
N THR A 193 -0.23 27.46 12.06
CA THR A 193 -0.75 26.08 12.03
C THR A 193 -0.54 25.47 10.65
N ARG A 194 -0.06 24.23 10.62
CA ARG A 194 0.20 23.45 9.41
C ARG A 194 -0.44 22.08 9.50
N ILE A 195 -0.64 21.44 8.35
CA ILE A 195 -1.17 20.09 8.23
C ILE A 195 -0.10 19.25 7.53
N LEU A 196 0.20 18.08 8.10
CA LEU A 196 1.10 17.13 7.45
C LEU A 196 0.41 16.47 6.25
N PRO A 197 1.14 16.14 5.18
CA PRO A 197 0.64 15.22 4.17
C PRO A 197 0.25 13.89 4.84
N SER A 198 -0.94 13.35 4.54
CA SER A 198 -1.46 12.16 5.22
C SER A 198 -0.53 10.95 5.09
N GLU A 199 0.12 10.78 3.93
CA GLU A 199 1.12 9.72 3.73
C GLU A 199 2.26 9.78 4.76
N THR A 200 2.71 10.98 5.14
CA THR A 200 3.75 11.16 6.16
C THR A 200 3.26 10.68 7.53
N TYR A 201 1.99 10.95 7.87
CA TYR A 201 1.40 10.47 9.12
C TYR A 201 1.41 8.93 9.18
N TYR A 202 0.95 8.24 8.13
CA TYR A 202 0.89 6.78 8.16
C TYR A 202 2.27 6.13 8.22
N TRP A 203 3.23 6.57 7.40
CA TRP A 203 4.55 5.92 7.35
C TRP A 203 5.45 6.22 8.54
N TYR A 204 5.31 7.40 9.18
CA TYR A 204 6.27 7.82 10.20
C TYR A 204 5.66 7.94 11.60
N ILE A 205 4.34 7.91 11.74
CA ILE A 205 3.66 8.00 13.03
C ILE A 205 2.88 6.73 13.33
N VAL A 206 2.08 6.24 12.37
CA VAL A 206 1.31 5.01 12.55
C VAL A 206 2.21 3.78 12.47
N HIS A 207 3.03 3.70 11.42
CA HIS A 207 3.87 2.54 11.10
C HIS A 207 5.36 2.92 10.97
N PRO A 208 5.98 3.55 11.99
CA PRO A 208 7.37 3.96 11.87
C PRO A 208 8.29 2.75 11.79
N LYS A 209 9.24 2.84 10.87
CA LYS A 209 10.36 1.91 10.82
C LYS A 209 11.36 2.26 11.93
N LEU A 210 11.22 1.63 13.09
CA LEU A 210 12.22 1.70 14.16
C LEU A 210 13.19 0.52 14.03
N LEU A 211 14.46 0.77 14.31
CA LEU A 211 15.61 -0.11 14.02
C LEU A 211 15.38 -1.58 14.43
N GLY A 212 15.62 -2.52 13.51
CA GLY A 212 15.62 -3.96 13.76
C GLY A 212 14.26 -4.63 13.54
N GLU A 213 14.23 -5.59 12.61
CA GLU A 213 13.06 -6.17 11.95
C GLU A 213 12.26 -7.13 12.83
N SER A 214 11.54 -6.64 13.84
CA SER A 214 10.39 -7.33 14.42
C SER A 214 9.60 -6.38 15.33
N ALA A 215 8.32 -6.16 15.04
CA ALA A 215 7.42 -5.42 15.93
C ALA A 215 7.01 -6.28 17.15
N GLU A 216 7.98 -6.62 18.00
CA GLU A 216 7.76 -7.31 19.26
C GLU A 216 7.66 -6.34 20.44
N LYS A 217 7.04 -6.76 21.54
CA LYS A 217 7.06 -5.99 22.80
C LYS A 217 8.50 -5.87 23.28
N ILE A 218 9.03 -4.66 23.29
CA ILE A 218 10.37 -4.38 23.83
C ILE A 218 10.21 -4.32 25.36
N TYR A 219 10.87 -5.23 26.09
CA TYR A 219 10.78 -5.35 27.56
C TYR A 219 9.35 -5.35 28.12
N ASN A 220 8.46 -6.17 27.55
CA ASN A 220 7.03 -6.25 27.91
C ASN A 220 6.23 -4.94 27.74
N SER A 221 6.77 -3.97 27.01
CA SER A 221 6.13 -2.67 26.79
C SER A 221 6.00 -2.38 25.28
N SER A 222 4.92 -1.69 24.87
CA SER A 222 4.83 -1.17 23.50
C SER A 222 5.98 -0.21 23.24
N TRP A 223 6.56 -0.26 22.04
CA TRP A 223 7.67 0.60 21.62
C TRP A 223 7.37 2.10 21.79
N ARG A 224 6.09 2.50 21.68
CA ARG A 224 5.64 3.89 21.89
C ARG A 224 5.85 4.38 23.32
N SER A 225 6.01 3.47 24.28
CA SER A 225 6.31 3.81 25.69
C SER A 225 7.75 4.33 25.87
N TYR A 226 8.57 4.27 24.82
CA TYR A 226 9.97 4.71 24.82
C TYR A 226 10.23 5.97 23.98
N LEU A 227 9.19 6.56 23.38
CA LEU A 227 9.22 7.87 22.72
C LEU A 227 8.65 8.94 23.67
#